data_AF-A0A2C9KNK0-F1
#
_entry.id   AF-A0A2C9KNK0-F1
#
_cell.length_a   1.000
_cell.length_b   1.000
_cell.length_c   1.000
_cell.angle_alpha   90.00
_cell.angle_beta   90.00
_cell.angle_gamma   90.00
#
_symmetry.space_group_name_H-M   'P 1'
#
loop_
_entity.id
_entity.type
_entity.pdbx_description
1 polymer ?
#
loop_
_entity_poly.entity_id
_entity_poly.type
_entity_poly.pdbx_seq_one_letter_code
_entity_poly.pdbx_strand_id
1 'polypeptide(L)'
;MEINSSLDGIIQEITQNENYHDMVLLLTVFMLKSIVAVPTSRQQVKEDETDLDWPIGDARKCQTVKNVDVERFGVLPGVGWDNLRNLEAGLVVTYKYTECKETDDGVYLIPDNVLTIPIKNSKVQRFAEIIESWNSASSLTANSINIGAGVSLRKYAISGMFSREHEELKTKQIEEKSSTVRVQLRYP
;
A
#
# COMPACT_ATOMS: atom_id res chain seq x y z
N MET A 1 -27.59 -45.83 -77.88
CA MET A 1 -27.88 -44.85 -78.94
C MET A 1 -29.10 -44.07 -78.48
N GLU A 2 -29.10 -42.78 -78.18
CA GLU A 2 -28.15 -41.67 -78.31
C GLU A 2 -28.60 -40.62 -77.27
N ILE A 3 -27.76 -40.23 -76.30
CA ILE A 3 -28.00 -39.01 -75.48
C ILE A 3 -26.68 -38.25 -75.21
N ASN A 4 -25.60 -38.57 -75.94
CA ASN A 4 -24.29 -37.89 -75.84
C ASN A 4 -24.11 -36.80 -76.90
N SER A 5 -25.19 -36.21 -77.44
CA SER A 5 -25.13 -35.13 -78.43
C SER A 5 -25.81 -33.83 -78.00
N SER A 6 -26.33 -33.73 -76.77
CA SER A 6 -27.05 -32.53 -76.27
C SER A 6 -26.34 -31.75 -75.17
N LEU A 7 -25.25 -32.27 -74.59
CA LEU A 7 -24.52 -31.62 -73.48
C LEU A 7 -23.30 -30.81 -73.95
N ASP A 8 -22.68 -31.18 -75.06
CA ASP A 8 -21.54 -30.42 -75.61
C ASP A 8 -21.97 -29.09 -76.27
N GLY A 9 -23.24 -28.99 -76.71
CA GLY A 9 -23.80 -27.74 -77.26
C GLY A 9 -24.12 -26.68 -76.20
N ILE A 10 -24.51 -27.08 -74.99
CA ILE A 10 -24.85 -26.15 -73.89
C ILE A 10 -23.57 -25.56 -73.27
N ILE A 11 -22.47 -26.32 -73.25
CA ILE A 11 -21.19 -25.85 -72.71
C ILE A 11 -20.55 -24.79 -73.62
N GLN A 12 -20.74 -24.85 -74.94
CA GLN A 12 -20.21 -23.84 -75.87
C GLN A 12 -20.98 -22.50 -75.84
N GLU A 13 -22.27 -22.50 -75.51
CA GLU A 13 -23.07 -21.26 -75.41
C GLU A 13 -22.80 -20.46 -74.13
N ILE A 14 -22.36 -21.10 -73.04
CA ILE A 14 -22.06 -20.40 -71.78
C ILE A 14 -20.71 -19.68 -71.85
N THR A 15 -19.75 -20.18 -72.65
CA THR A 15 -18.40 -19.60 -72.80
C THR A 15 -18.31 -18.39 -73.73
N GLN A 16 -19.38 -17.99 -74.41
CA GLN A 16 -19.40 -16.82 -75.32
C GLN A 16 -20.21 -15.62 -74.78
N ASN A 17 -20.60 -15.63 -73.51
CA ASN A 17 -21.25 -14.47 -72.92
C ASN A 17 -20.20 -13.53 -72.30
N GLU A 18 -19.84 -12.46 -73.00
CA GLU A 18 -18.85 -11.45 -72.57
C GLU A 18 -19.15 -10.84 -71.18
N ASN A 19 -20.39 -10.96 -70.69
CA ASN A 19 -20.78 -10.52 -69.35
C ASN A 19 -20.36 -11.45 -68.20
N TYR A 20 -20.02 -12.73 -68.45
CA TYR A 20 -19.61 -13.64 -67.38
C TYR A 20 -18.18 -13.33 -66.90
N HIS A 21 -17.29 -13.01 -67.82
CA HIS A 21 -15.91 -12.63 -67.49
C HIS A 21 -15.86 -11.32 -66.70
N ASP A 22 -16.66 -10.32 -67.07
CA ASP A 22 -16.74 -9.05 -66.33
C ASP A 22 -17.40 -9.21 -64.95
N MET A 23 -18.41 -10.08 -64.81
CA MET A 23 -19.03 -10.34 -63.51
C MET A 23 -18.10 -11.12 -62.55
N VAL A 24 -17.31 -12.07 -63.09
CA VAL A 24 -16.28 -12.80 -62.33
C VAL A 24 -15.10 -11.88 -61.98
N LEU A 25 -14.70 -10.98 -62.89
CA LEU A 25 -13.67 -9.97 -62.61
C LEU A 25 -14.16 -8.97 -61.53
N LEU A 26 -15.41 -8.51 -61.60
CA LEU A 26 -16.00 -7.62 -60.58
C LEU A 26 -16.12 -8.30 -59.21
N LEU A 27 -16.55 -9.57 -59.16
CA LEU A 27 -16.60 -10.34 -57.91
C LEU A 27 -15.20 -10.60 -57.35
N THR A 28 -14.22 -10.96 -58.17
CA THR A 28 -12.84 -11.17 -57.70
C THR A 28 -12.18 -9.86 -57.24
N VAL A 29 -12.44 -8.73 -57.91
CA VAL A 29 -12.00 -7.39 -57.48
C VAL A 29 -12.70 -6.96 -56.19
N PHE A 30 -14.00 -7.24 -56.02
CA PHE A 30 -14.71 -6.97 -54.76
C PHE A 30 -14.18 -7.83 -53.61
N MET A 31 -13.96 -9.13 -53.84
CA MET A 31 -13.42 -10.04 -52.82
C MET A 31 -11.96 -9.73 -52.46
N LEU A 32 -11.14 -9.26 -53.41
CA LEU A 32 -9.78 -8.79 -53.13
C LEU A 32 -9.77 -7.44 -52.38
N LYS A 33 -10.69 -6.51 -52.72
CA LYS A 33 -10.82 -5.23 -52.00
C LYS A 33 -11.36 -5.39 -50.57
N SER A 34 -12.15 -6.43 -50.30
CA SER A 34 -12.59 -6.76 -48.94
C SER A 34 -11.52 -7.42 -48.06
N ILE A 35 -10.43 -7.94 -48.64
CA ILE A 35 -9.30 -8.52 -47.88
C ILE A 35 -8.29 -7.43 -47.45
N VAL A 36 -8.31 -6.26 -48.09
CA VAL A 36 -7.47 -5.09 -47.70
C VAL A 36 -8.33 -4.02 -47.02
N ALA A 37 -9.08 -4.43 -46.02
CA ALA A 37 -9.49 -3.56 -44.93
C ALA A 37 -9.25 -4.33 -43.64
N VAL A 38 -7.98 -4.70 -43.40
CA VAL A 38 -7.53 -4.91 -42.02
C VAL A 38 -7.76 -3.58 -41.34
N PRO A 39 -8.69 -3.46 -40.38
CA PRO A 39 -8.62 -2.32 -39.51
C PRO A 39 -7.27 -2.47 -38.81
N THR A 40 -6.30 -1.66 -39.18
CA THR A 40 -5.21 -1.30 -38.28
C THR A 40 -5.85 -0.45 -37.18
N SER A 41 -6.76 -1.07 -36.42
CA SER A 41 -6.76 -0.88 -35.00
C SER A 41 -5.35 -1.29 -34.60
N ARG A 42 -4.45 -0.31 -34.59
CA ARG A 42 -3.62 -0.16 -33.41
C ARG A 42 -4.61 -0.18 -32.25
N GLN A 43 -4.94 -1.37 -31.77
CA GLN A 43 -4.76 -1.60 -30.36
C GLN A 43 -3.30 -1.22 -30.15
N GLN A 44 -3.07 0.07 -29.88
CA GLN A 44 -2.21 0.37 -28.77
C GLN A 44 -2.80 -0.52 -27.68
N VAL A 45 -2.17 -1.68 -27.48
CA VAL A 45 -1.95 -2.14 -26.13
C VAL A 45 -1.52 -0.84 -25.46
N LYS A 46 -2.46 -0.23 -24.72
CA LYS A 46 -2.03 0.62 -23.63
C LYS A 46 -1.20 -0.36 -22.83
N GLU A 47 0.11 -0.29 -23.04
CA GLU A 47 1.00 -0.28 -21.90
C GLU A 47 0.36 0.75 -20.99
N ASP A 48 -0.51 0.27 -20.10
CA ASP A 48 -0.67 0.85 -18.78
C ASP A 48 0.57 0.43 -17.96
N GLU A 49 1.74 0.45 -18.59
CA GLU A 49 2.99 0.72 -17.95
C GLU A 49 2.96 2.23 -17.74
N THR A 50 2.19 2.64 -16.74
CA THR A 50 2.67 3.77 -15.96
C THR A 50 4.01 3.29 -15.42
N ASP A 51 5.07 3.57 -16.16
CA ASP A 51 6.44 3.57 -15.67
C ASP A 51 6.46 4.64 -14.58
N LEU A 52 5.91 4.26 -13.42
CA LEU A 52 5.99 4.99 -12.18
C LEU A 52 7.44 4.80 -11.75
N ASP A 53 8.34 5.53 -12.42
CA ASP A 53 9.71 5.66 -11.99
C ASP A 53 9.70 6.51 -10.71
N TRP A 54 9.34 5.85 -9.63
CA TRP A 54 9.38 6.42 -8.30
C TRP A 54 10.82 6.87 -8.01
N PRO A 55 11.00 8.03 -7.36
CA PRO A 55 12.35 8.52 -7.11
C PRO A 55 13.14 7.53 -6.24
N ILE A 56 14.46 7.50 -6.44
CA ILE A 56 15.36 6.63 -5.67
C ILE A 56 15.20 6.95 -4.18
N GLY A 57 14.84 5.93 -3.39
CA GLY A 57 14.60 6.05 -1.96
C GLY A 57 13.12 6.20 -1.56
N ASP A 58 12.18 6.25 -2.51
CA ASP A 58 10.75 6.11 -2.25
C ASP A 58 10.38 4.64 -2.01
N ALA A 59 9.61 4.37 -0.95
CA ALA A 59 9.16 3.02 -0.60
C ALA A 59 8.38 2.33 -1.73
N ARG A 60 7.63 3.09 -2.54
CA ARG A 60 6.84 2.55 -3.66
C ARG A 60 7.72 1.99 -4.77
N LYS A 61 8.94 2.51 -4.93
CA LYS A 61 9.92 1.96 -5.88
C LYS A 61 10.24 0.50 -5.54
N CYS A 62 10.35 0.19 -4.26
CA CYS A 62 10.65 -1.18 -3.80
C CYS A 62 9.51 -2.16 -4.12
N GLN A 63 8.26 -1.73 -3.99
CA GLN A 63 7.09 -2.55 -4.31
C GLN A 63 7.06 -2.92 -5.79
N THR A 64 7.32 -1.94 -6.67
CA THR A 64 7.38 -2.16 -8.12
C THR A 64 8.56 -3.06 -8.51
N VAL A 65 9.77 -2.77 -8.01
CA VAL A 65 11.00 -3.50 -8.38
C VAL A 65 10.97 -4.96 -7.94
N LYS A 66 10.46 -5.23 -6.73
CA LYS A 66 10.44 -6.59 -6.19
C LYS A 66 9.15 -7.37 -6.53
N ASN A 67 8.17 -6.73 -7.18
CA ASN A 67 6.84 -7.30 -7.45
C ASN A 67 6.20 -7.93 -6.19
N VAL A 68 6.30 -7.23 -5.06
CA VAL A 68 5.78 -7.65 -3.75
C VAL A 68 4.83 -6.61 -3.21
N ASP A 69 3.69 -7.10 -2.73
CA ASP A 69 2.70 -6.31 -2.01
C ASP A 69 3.03 -6.30 -0.52
N VAL A 70 4.04 -5.50 -0.17
CA VAL A 70 4.48 -5.31 1.22
C VAL A 70 4.17 -3.90 1.69
N GLU A 71 3.54 -3.79 2.85
CA GLU A 71 3.18 -2.51 3.43
C GLU A 71 4.39 -1.83 4.07
N ARG A 72 4.36 -0.50 4.18
CA ARG A 72 5.39 0.23 4.93
C ARG A 72 5.15 0.07 6.42
N PHE A 73 6.22 -0.17 7.18
CA PHE A 73 6.11 -0.24 8.64
C PHE A 73 5.63 1.11 9.21
N GLY A 74 4.51 1.09 9.93
CA GLY A 74 3.81 2.30 10.36
C GLY A 74 4.42 3.01 11.57
N VAL A 75 5.20 2.31 12.40
CA VAL A 75 5.74 2.83 13.66
C VAL A 75 7.26 2.94 13.55
N LEU A 76 7.76 4.13 13.22
CA LEU A 76 9.19 4.37 12.99
C LEU A 76 9.80 5.29 14.05
N PRO A 77 11.03 5.01 14.52
CA PRO A 77 11.74 5.90 15.43
C PRO A 77 12.31 7.12 14.70
N GLY A 78 12.62 8.19 15.44
CA GLY A 78 13.24 9.40 14.89
C GLY A 78 12.28 10.57 14.63
N VAL A 79 11.05 10.44 15.11
CA VAL A 79 10.15 11.58 15.34
C VAL A 79 10.58 12.27 16.64
N GLY A 80 10.57 13.60 16.65
CA GLY A 80 10.81 14.41 17.83
C GLY A 80 9.71 14.21 18.87
N TRP A 81 10.01 14.50 20.13
CA TRP A 81 9.09 14.24 21.24
C TRP A 81 9.03 15.41 22.22
N ASP A 82 7.83 15.93 22.43
CA ASP A 82 7.52 16.85 23.53
C ASP A 82 7.23 16.05 24.79
N ASN A 83 8.22 16.01 25.69
CA ASN A 83 8.16 15.23 26.92
C ASN A 83 7.22 15.80 27.99
N LEU A 84 6.75 17.04 27.88
CA LEU A 84 5.80 17.61 28.84
C LEU A 84 4.37 17.20 28.49
N ARG A 85 4.06 17.20 27.19
CA ARG A 85 2.72 16.92 26.66
C ARG A 85 2.53 15.47 26.19
N ASN A 86 3.60 14.68 26.10
CA ASN A 86 3.63 13.36 25.48
C ASN A 86 3.12 13.39 24.03
N LEU A 87 3.66 14.31 23.23
CA LEU A 87 3.25 14.51 21.84
C LEU A 87 4.44 14.44 20.89
N GLU A 88 4.18 13.92 19.69
CA GLU A 88 5.14 13.93 18.59
C GLU A 88 5.37 15.36 18.09
N ALA A 89 6.64 15.73 17.90
CA ALA A 89 7.10 17.06 17.50
C ALA A 89 7.60 17.10 16.04
N GLY A 90 7.12 16.17 15.20
CA GLY A 90 7.49 16.07 13.79
C GLY A 90 8.78 15.28 13.55
N LEU A 91 9.08 14.99 12.28
CA LEU A 91 10.19 14.12 11.90
C LEU A 91 11.55 14.81 12.08
N VAL A 92 12.50 14.15 12.76
CA VAL A 92 13.86 14.66 13.01
C VAL A 92 14.91 13.94 12.16
N VAL A 93 14.60 12.75 11.67
CA VAL A 93 15.50 11.93 10.83
C VAL A 93 14.93 11.73 9.43
N THR A 94 15.79 11.64 8.42
CA THR A 94 15.35 11.31 7.06
C THR A 94 15.27 9.80 6.87
N TYR A 95 14.15 9.30 6.35
CA TYR A 95 14.01 7.92 5.91
C TYR A 95 14.33 7.79 4.42
N LYS A 96 15.06 6.74 4.08
CA LYS A 96 15.34 6.32 2.70
C LYS A 96 15.04 4.83 2.57
N TYR A 97 14.56 4.41 1.41
CA TYR A 97 14.24 3.02 1.09
C TYR A 97 15.06 2.55 -0.12
N THR A 98 16.36 2.86 -0.17
CA THR A 98 17.21 2.51 -1.31
C THR A 98 17.63 1.05 -1.32
N GLU A 99 17.72 0.42 -0.16
CA GLU A 99 18.11 -0.99 -0.02
C GLU A 99 16.88 -1.93 -0.01
N CYS A 100 15.66 -1.37 -0.06
CA CYS A 100 14.41 -2.11 -0.01
C CYS A 100 14.39 -3.15 1.12
N LYS A 101 14.81 -2.74 2.31
CA LYS A 101 14.83 -3.62 3.49
C LYS A 101 13.42 -3.99 3.90
N GLU A 102 13.29 -5.21 4.37
CA GLU A 102 12.07 -5.76 4.93
C GLU A 102 12.31 -6.16 6.39
N THR A 103 11.25 -6.29 7.16
CA THR A 103 11.28 -6.96 8.46
C THR A 103 11.71 -8.42 8.31
N ASP A 104 12.21 -9.03 9.39
CA ASP A 104 12.68 -10.43 9.37
C ASP A 104 11.61 -11.44 8.92
N ASP A 105 10.33 -11.11 9.07
CA ASP A 105 9.19 -11.90 8.61
C ASP A 105 8.73 -11.58 7.18
N GLY A 106 9.34 -10.61 6.51
CA GLY A 106 9.05 -10.22 5.13
C GLY A 106 7.72 -9.50 4.94
N VAL A 107 7.05 -9.08 6.03
CA VAL A 107 5.70 -8.49 5.95
C VAL A 107 5.74 -6.99 5.69
N TYR A 108 6.76 -6.28 6.20
CA TYR A 108 6.82 -4.83 6.12
C TYR A 108 8.13 -4.30 5.54
N LEU A 109 8.04 -3.24 4.74
CA LEU A 109 9.19 -2.43 4.32
C LEU A 109 9.66 -1.52 5.44
N ILE A 110 10.98 -1.47 5.67
CA ILE A 110 11.63 -0.63 6.67
C ILE A 110 12.68 0.29 6.03
N PRO A 111 12.90 1.50 6.57
CA PRO A 111 13.97 2.39 6.10
C PRO A 111 15.37 1.79 6.23
N ASP A 112 16.29 2.26 5.39
CA ASP A 112 17.69 1.82 5.34
C ASP A 112 18.42 1.99 6.69
N ASN A 113 18.05 3.02 7.46
CA ASN A 113 18.63 3.38 8.76
C ASN A 113 17.88 2.81 9.98
N VAL A 114 16.92 1.90 9.76
CA VAL A 114 16.11 1.29 10.81
C VAL A 114 16.37 -0.21 10.86
N LEU A 115 16.45 -0.74 12.07
CA LEU A 115 16.49 -2.18 12.35
C LEU A 115 15.31 -2.54 13.25
N THR A 116 14.62 -3.63 12.91
CA THR A 116 13.54 -4.18 13.73
C THR A 116 14.02 -5.39 14.51
N ILE A 117 13.55 -5.55 15.75
CA ILE A 117 13.79 -6.73 16.57
C ILE A 117 12.44 -7.41 16.79
N PRO A 118 12.20 -8.61 16.25
CA PRO A 118 10.90 -9.28 16.39
C PRO A 118 10.70 -9.79 17.82
N ILE A 119 9.78 -9.17 18.56
CA ILE A 119 9.33 -9.64 19.87
C ILE A 119 8.16 -10.60 19.67
N LYS A 120 8.43 -11.90 19.62
CA LYS A 120 7.41 -12.93 19.44
C LYS A 120 6.88 -13.39 20.79
N ASN A 121 5.85 -12.72 21.30
CA ASN A 121 5.18 -13.13 22.54
C ASN A 121 3.67 -13.24 22.34
N SER A 122 3.11 -14.44 22.53
CA SER A 122 1.67 -14.67 22.46
C SER A 122 0.95 -14.43 23.79
N LYS A 123 1.70 -14.14 24.88
CA LYS A 123 1.11 -13.94 26.20
C LYS A 123 0.66 -12.50 26.36
N VAL A 124 -0.65 -12.33 26.56
CA VAL A 124 -1.23 -11.06 26.99
C VAL A 124 -0.91 -10.82 28.46
N GLN A 125 -0.25 -9.71 28.75
CA GLN A 125 -0.05 -9.24 30.12
C GLN A 125 -1.32 -8.56 30.60
N ARG A 126 -1.78 -8.93 31.80
CA ARG A 126 -2.97 -8.35 32.45
C ARG A 126 -2.52 -7.60 33.69
N PHE A 127 -2.98 -6.37 33.83
CA PHE A 127 -2.59 -5.52 34.94
C PHE A 127 -3.81 -4.76 35.48
N ALA A 128 -3.88 -4.64 36.80
CA ALA A 128 -4.86 -3.82 37.49
C ALA A 128 -4.14 -3.06 38.60
N GLU A 129 -4.28 -1.74 38.62
CA GLU A 129 -3.72 -0.87 39.65
C GLU A 129 -4.77 0.11 40.16
N ILE A 130 -4.58 0.54 41.42
CA ILE A 130 -5.33 1.63 42.03
C ILE A 130 -4.40 2.83 42.07
N ILE A 131 -4.82 3.92 41.44
CA ILE A 131 -4.11 5.20 41.39
C ILE A 131 -4.79 6.12 42.39
N GLU A 132 -4.25 6.18 43.59
CA GLU A 132 -4.76 7.01 44.68
C GLU A 132 -4.51 8.50 44.46
N SER A 133 -3.42 8.83 43.76
CA SER A 133 -3.04 10.22 43.47
C SER A 133 -2.60 10.38 42.01
N TRP A 134 -3.14 11.40 41.35
CA TRP A 134 -2.78 11.82 40.01
C TRP A 134 -1.27 12.05 39.82
N ASN A 135 -0.55 12.44 40.89
CA ASN A 135 0.89 12.67 40.84
C ASN A 135 1.73 11.38 40.79
N SER A 136 1.14 10.25 41.17
CA SER A 136 1.79 8.93 41.15
C SER A 136 1.52 8.13 39.87
N ALA A 137 0.66 8.64 38.99
CA ALA A 137 0.24 7.96 37.79
C ALA A 137 1.35 7.92 36.74
N SER A 138 1.62 6.73 36.21
CA SER A 138 2.49 6.54 35.04
C SER A 138 1.69 6.68 33.74
N SER A 139 2.32 7.19 32.68
CA SER A 139 1.68 7.25 31.35
C SER A 139 1.58 5.87 30.72
N LEU A 140 0.48 5.58 30.04
CA LEU A 140 0.24 4.30 29.38
C LEU A 140 1.19 4.00 28.21
N THR A 141 1.51 5.02 27.42
CA THR A 141 2.24 4.88 26.15
C THR A 141 3.66 5.45 26.21
N ALA A 142 3.92 6.42 27.10
CA ALA A 142 5.18 7.17 27.13
C ALA A 142 6.00 6.97 28.42
N ASN A 143 5.70 5.94 29.24
CA ASN A 143 6.32 5.76 30.55
C ASN A 143 7.86 5.76 30.52
N SER A 144 8.46 4.99 29.61
CA SER A 144 9.93 4.87 29.50
C SER A 144 10.59 6.19 29.13
N ILE A 145 9.96 6.97 28.25
CA ILE A 145 10.45 8.29 27.84
C ILE A 145 10.33 9.27 29.01
N ASN A 146 9.20 9.29 29.73
CA ASN A 146 9.01 10.17 30.88
C ASN A 146 10.01 9.91 32.01
N ILE A 147 10.36 8.65 32.26
CA ILE A 147 11.38 8.28 33.25
C ILE A 147 12.78 8.68 32.76
N GLY A 148 13.11 8.45 31.48
CA GLY A 148 14.44 8.67 30.93
C GLY A 148 14.77 10.14 30.61
N ALA A 149 13.77 10.93 30.22
CA ALA A 149 13.92 12.34 29.86
C ALA A 149 13.68 13.30 31.04
N GLY A 150 13.38 12.76 32.22
CA GLY A 150 13.36 13.53 33.46
C GLY A 150 14.75 14.07 33.74
N VAL A 151 14.94 15.39 33.57
CA VAL A 151 16.13 16.07 34.11
C VAL A 151 16.19 15.73 35.59
N SER A 152 17.38 15.35 36.07
CA SER A 152 17.73 15.04 37.46
C SER A 152 17.54 16.24 38.42
N LEU A 153 16.40 16.91 38.37
CA LEU A 153 15.91 17.77 39.44
C LEU A 153 15.19 16.85 40.41
N ARG A 154 15.99 16.24 41.30
CA ARG A 154 15.69 15.23 42.34
C ARG A 154 14.41 15.43 43.18
N LYS A 155 13.59 16.45 42.95
CA LYS A 155 12.40 16.78 43.75
C LYS A 155 11.09 16.87 42.96
N TYR A 156 11.11 17.11 41.65
CA TYR A 156 9.88 17.26 40.85
C TYR A 156 10.08 16.74 39.43
N ALA A 157 9.56 15.55 39.13
CA ALA A 157 9.46 15.06 37.75
C ALA A 157 8.26 15.73 37.09
N ILE A 158 8.47 16.51 36.03
CA ILE A 158 7.39 17.22 35.30
C ILE A 158 7.03 16.57 33.96
N SER A 159 7.76 15.51 33.59
CA SER A 159 7.55 14.76 32.36
C SER A 159 6.13 14.16 32.32
N GLY A 160 5.43 14.39 31.22
CA GLY A 160 4.06 13.94 30.99
C GLY A 160 2.97 14.65 31.80
N MET A 161 3.29 15.62 32.67
CA MET A 161 2.30 16.30 33.52
C MET A 161 1.31 17.20 32.75
N PHE A 162 1.64 17.58 31.51
CA PHE A 162 0.78 18.38 30.63
C PHE A 162 0.19 17.52 29.49
N SER A 163 0.26 16.21 29.63
CA SER A 163 -0.40 15.30 28.68
C SER A 163 -1.90 15.25 28.96
N ARG A 164 -2.68 15.06 27.90
CA ARG A 164 -4.14 14.91 27.99
C ARG A 164 -4.55 13.83 29.01
N GLU A 165 -3.84 12.70 29.00
CA GLU A 165 -4.06 11.60 29.95
C GLU A 165 -3.93 12.07 31.41
N HIS A 166 -2.88 12.83 31.70
CA HIS A 166 -2.61 13.33 33.05
C HIS A 166 -3.61 14.41 33.47
N GLU A 167 -3.92 15.35 32.57
CA GLU A 167 -4.88 16.42 32.83
C GLU A 167 -6.29 15.87 33.07
N GLU A 168 -6.74 14.91 32.27
CA GLU A 168 -8.02 14.22 32.46
C GLU A 168 -8.07 13.50 33.80
N LEU A 169 -7.04 12.72 34.13
CA LEU A 169 -6.95 11.99 35.40
C LEU A 169 -6.99 12.95 36.60
N LYS A 170 -6.16 13.99 36.57
CA LYS A 170 -6.06 14.98 37.64
C LYS A 170 -7.38 15.71 37.83
N THR A 171 -8.01 16.16 36.74
CA THR A 171 -9.29 16.85 36.77
C THR A 171 -10.35 15.97 37.41
N LYS A 172 -10.46 14.71 36.97
CA LYS A 172 -11.42 13.75 37.52
C LYS A 172 -11.23 13.45 39.00
N GLN A 173 -10.00 13.19 39.44
CA GLN A 173 -9.74 12.94 40.85
C GLN A 173 -10.02 14.16 41.74
N ILE A 174 -9.72 15.38 41.27
CA ILE A 174 -9.93 16.60 42.04
C ILE A 174 -11.41 16.96 42.11
N GLU A 175 -12.12 16.93 40.97
CA GLU A 175 -13.53 17.33 40.90
C GLU A 175 -14.44 16.32 41.62
N GLU A 176 -14.18 15.02 41.44
CA GLU A 176 -15.04 13.96 41.95
C GLU A 176 -14.58 13.42 43.31
N LYS A 177 -13.42 13.87 43.82
CA LYS A 177 -12.78 13.37 45.05
C LYS A 177 -12.65 11.85 45.05
N SER A 178 -12.27 11.30 43.91
CA SER A 178 -12.26 9.87 43.65
C SER A 178 -10.83 9.35 43.43
N SER A 179 -10.65 8.04 43.63
CA SER A 179 -9.46 7.32 43.19
C SER A 179 -9.74 6.63 41.86
N THR A 180 -8.71 6.41 41.06
CA THR A 180 -8.86 5.81 39.73
C THR A 180 -8.36 4.38 39.74
N VAL A 181 -9.16 3.46 39.21
CA VAL A 181 -8.72 2.08 38.97
C VAL A 181 -8.40 1.93 37.49
N ARG A 182 -7.20 1.46 37.18
CA ARG A 182 -6.76 1.24 35.81
C ARG A 182 -6.60 -0.25 35.56
N VAL A 183 -7.28 -0.75 34.53
CA VAL A 183 -7.19 -2.15 34.07
C VAL A 183 -6.64 -2.15 32.65
N GLN A 184 -5.64 -2.98 32.37
CA GLN A 184 -4.94 -3.00 31.09
C GLN A 184 -4.69 -4.42 30.59
N LEU A 185 -4.72 -4.56 29.27
CA LEU A 185 -4.22 -5.71 28.52
C LEU A 185 -3.11 -5.21 27.60
N ARG A 186 -1.92 -5.80 27.69
CA ARG A 186 -0.77 -5.42 26.86
C ARG A 186 -0.21 -6.62 26.13
N TYR A 187 -0.03 -6.47 24.83
CA TYR A 187 0.87 -7.31 24.04
C TYR A 187 2.28 -6.69 24.15
N PRO A 188 3.22 -7.41 24.78
CA PRO A 188 4.59 -6.93 24.94
C PRO A 188 5.41 -7.05 23.65
#